data_AF-A0A6G0XUN7-F1
#
_entry.id   AF-A0A6G0XUN7-F1
#
_cell.length_a   1.000
_cell.length_b   1.000
_cell.length_c   1.000
_cell.angle_alpha   90.00
_cell.angle_beta   90.00
_cell.angle_gamma   90.00
#
_symmetry.space_group_name_H-M   'P 1'
#
loop_
_entity.id
_entity.type
_entity.pdbx_description
1 polymer ?
#
loop_
_entity_poly.entity_id
_entity_poly.type
_entity_poly.pdbx_seq_one_letter_code
_entity_poly.pdbx_strand_id
1 'polypeptide(L)'
;MMQDEDAAEPSISETADSDAPSKKRRRLKQAKLPTVGADTTGLQGSEDVSLKEENAIWRAGLTQLTRELRHRTCIRYAGEVFNTATQAIVAAMLAHSSPHERDANEATSVPMTARELLAVPTVDAEIPAKPDKFTMLVKYLTAMCQHASGMVTQTAPDTFNKAERTNDGGSYSVHMRNIVKTLQRKSIHSFVHEKYGAASARLVRVITDQRQVEQKTLGEMALLPAAETRTRLFDMYRDKLLNLQEIPKRADYNPQFTLYCWSIDDNRLTRRLVERTQESLVKLRTRRKLEAESHKDLITRSDQLVEQHDKEKFDRVSWSLDRLDRSILHLDRMLMLFDQF
;
A
#
# COMPACT_ATOMS: atom_id res chain seq x y z
N MET A 1 -6.39 -63.26 38.52
CA MET A 1 -7.77 -62.74 38.38
C MET A 1 -7.86 -61.60 39.39
N MET A 2 -8.06 -60.38 38.89
CA MET A 2 -8.30 -59.06 39.54
C MET A 2 -8.42 -59.02 41.07
N GLN A 3 -7.95 -58.03 41.84
CA GLN A 3 -7.13 -56.82 41.66
C GLN A 3 -6.95 -56.26 43.10
N ASP A 4 -5.71 -56.05 43.52
CA ASP A 4 -5.27 -55.10 44.57
C ASP A 4 -5.51 -53.65 44.05
N GLU A 5 -5.49 -52.54 44.77
CA GLU A 5 -5.03 -52.09 46.09
C GLU A 5 -5.45 -50.60 46.16
N ASP A 6 -5.71 -50.04 47.34
CA ASP A 6 -5.34 -48.63 47.59
C ASP A 6 -5.21 -48.39 49.11
N ALA A 7 -4.04 -47.91 49.52
CA ALA A 7 -3.59 -47.85 50.91
C ALA A 7 -3.14 -46.44 51.33
N ALA A 8 -3.69 -45.99 52.47
CA ALA A 8 -3.08 -45.29 53.61
C ALA A 8 -2.19 -44.01 53.45
N GLU A 9 -2.75 -42.87 53.90
CA GLU A 9 -2.30 -41.78 54.82
C GLU A 9 -0.98 -41.92 55.66
N PRO A 10 -0.50 -40.94 56.52
CA PRO A 10 -0.71 -39.47 56.68
C PRO A 10 0.53 -38.58 57.13
N SER A 11 0.33 -37.24 57.18
CA SER A 11 0.79 -36.15 58.13
C SER A 11 2.24 -35.96 58.69
N ILE A 12 2.75 -34.70 58.73
CA ILE A 12 3.18 -33.88 59.92
C ILE A 12 4.18 -32.70 59.60
N SER A 13 3.81 -31.50 60.09
CA SER A 13 4.50 -30.27 60.61
C SER A 13 5.79 -29.58 60.07
N GLU A 14 5.78 -28.26 60.29
CA GLU A 14 6.74 -27.15 60.08
C GLU A 14 8.10 -27.24 60.81
N THR A 15 9.17 -26.64 60.25
CA THR A 15 10.23 -25.87 60.96
C THR A 15 11.05 -24.99 60.00
N ALA A 16 11.66 -23.94 60.56
CA ALA A 16 12.17 -22.71 59.96
C ALA A 16 13.61 -22.72 59.37
N ASP A 17 13.84 -21.67 58.57
CA ASP A 17 15.04 -20.80 58.45
C ASP A 17 16.30 -21.17 57.63
N SER A 18 16.82 -20.11 57.01
CA SER A 18 18.20 -19.82 56.55
C SER A 18 18.68 -20.14 55.10
N ASP A 19 18.81 -19.04 54.35
CA ASP A 19 19.95 -18.55 53.54
C ASP A 19 20.37 -19.11 52.14
N ALA A 20 20.53 -18.11 51.25
CA ALA A 20 21.35 -18.01 50.02
C ALA A 20 20.73 -18.38 48.64
N PRO A 21 21.22 -17.80 47.52
CA PRO A 21 20.75 -16.53 46.99
C PRO A 21 20.10 -16.68 45.61
N SER A 22 18.92 -16.06 45.41
CA SER A 22 18.30 -16.00 44.08
C SER A 22 19.00 -14.97 43.20
N LYS A 23 19.63 -15.45 42.12
CA LYS A 23 20.23 -14.62 41.06
C LYS A 23 19.15 -13.70 40.46
N LYS A 24 19.09 -12.45 40.93
CA LYS A 24 18.32 -11.38 40.29
C LYS A 24 18.89 -11.15 38.89
N ARG A 25 18.23 -11.71 37.86
CA ARG A 25 18.39 -11.27 36.47
C ARG A 25 18.10 -9.77 36.42
N ARG A 26 19.15 -8.95 36.30
CA ARG A 26 19.02 -7.52 35.99
C ARG A 26 18.28 -7.40 34.67
N ARG A 27 16.97 -7.14 34.72
CA ARG A 27 16.24 -6.60 33.58
C ARG A 27 16.89 -5.26 33.27
N LEU A 28 17.60 -5.19 32.14
CA LEU A 28 18.07 -3.92 31.59
C LEU A 28 16.86 -3.00 31.52
N LYS A 29 16.98 -1.81 32.13
CA LYS A 29 15.96 -0.76 32.08
C LYS A 29 15.80 -0.37 30.60
N GLN A 30 14.83 -0.95 29.91
CA GLN A 30 14.35 -0.39 28.65
C GLN A 30 13.74 0.97 29.00
N ALA A 31 14.25 2.02 28.36
CA ALA A 31 13.68 3.35 28.46
C ALA A 31 12.20 3.27 28.04
N LYS A 32 11.29 3.60 28.96
CA LYS A 32 9.87 3.75 28.63
C LYS A 32 9.76 4.91 27.64
N LEU A 33 9.41 4.60 26.40
CA LEU A 33 9.02 5.59 25.40
C LEU A 33 7.72 6.26 25.90
N PRO A 34 7.61 7.59 25.80
CA PRO A 34 6.36 8.26 26.15
C PRO A 34 5.26 7.77 25.20
N THR A 35 4.22 7.19 25.78
CA THR A 35 2.99 6.84 25.09
C THR A 35 2.26 8.14 24.85
N VAL A 36 2.45 8.76 23.68
CA VAL A 36 1.69 9.95 23.30
C VAL A 36 0.31 9.48 22.86
N GLY A 37 -0.66 9.68 23.75
CA GLY A 37 -2.08 9.49 23.46
C GLY A 37 -2.89 9.10 24.69
N ALA A 38 -3.29 10.09 25.49
CA ALA A 38 -4.66 10.23 26.04
C ALA A 38 -4.70 11.36 27.10
N ASP A 39 -5.84 12.04 27.14
CA ASP A 39 -6.40 12.89 28.21
C ASP A 39 -6.30 14.40 28.04
N THR A 40 -7.14 14.92 27.13
CA THR A 40 -7.67 16.28 27.23
C THR A 40 -8.83 16.30 28.24
N THR A 41 -8.54 16.27 29.53
CA THR A 41 -9.45 16.80 30.56
C THR A 41 -8.66 17.32 31.74
N GLY A 42 -8.57 18.65 31.81
CA GLY A 42 -8.37 19.40 33.04
C GLY A 42 -6.94 19.44 33.57
N LEU A 43 -6.20 20.50 33.25
CA LEU A 43 -5.40 21.26 34.21
C LEU A 43 -4.83 22.50 33.51
N GLN A 44 -5.29 23.67 33.97
CA GLN A 44 -4.59 24.93 33.78
C GLN A 44 -3.20 24.80 34.41
N GLY A 45 -2.17 24.89 33.58
CA GLY A 45 -0.77 24.87 33.99
C GLY A 45 0.08 25.29 32.81
N SER A 46 0.51 26.54 32.81
CA SER A 46 1.52 27.08 31.91
C SER A 46 2.85 26.37 32.17
N GLU A 47 3.15 25.33 31.42
CA GLU A 47 4.51 24.84 31.27
C GLU A 47 4.87 24.89 29.79
N ASP A 48 5.42 26.03 29.40
CA ASP A 48 6.30 26.13 28.23
C ASP A 48 7.50 25.22 28.49
N VAL A 49 7.34 23.93 28.19
CA VAL A 49 8.47 23.00 28.08
C VAL A 49 9.18 23.34 26.78
N SER A 50 9.92 24.46 26.81
CA SER A 50 10.98 24.74 25.85
C SER A 50 12.04 23.66 26.05
N LEU A 51 11.85 22.52 25.38
CA LEU A 51 12.83 21.46 25.26
C LEU A 51 14.07 22.09 24.64
N LYS A 52 15.10 22.34 25.47
CA LYS A 52 16.41 22.76 24.96
C LYS A 52 16.85 21.74 23.91
N GLU A 53 17.04 22.21 22.67
CA GLU A 53 17.37 21.36 21.50
C GLU A 53 18.57 20.45 21.76
N GLU A 54 19.47 20.86 22.65
CA GLU A 54 20.65 20.12 23.10
C GLU A 54 20.33 18.75 23.73
N ASN A 55 19.10 18.56 24.25
CA ASN A 55 18.64 17.28 24.82
C ASN A 55 17.63 16.56 23.91
N ALA A 56 17.38 17.05 22.70
CA ALA A 56 16.41 16.46 21.78
C ALA A 56 17.00 15.26 21.04
N ILE A 57 16.34 14.11 21.14
CA ILE A 57 16.67 12.93 20.33
C ILE A 57 15.90 13.03 19.02
N TRP A 58 16.61 13.34 17.94
CA TRP A 58 16.05 13.39 16.59
C TRP A 58 15.79 11.98 16.06
N ARG A 59 14.63 11.79 15.41
CA ARG A 59 14.25 10.53 14.75
C ARG A 59 13.72 10.82 13.36
N ALA A 60 13.89 9.87 12.45
CA ALA A 60 13.29 9.96 11.12
C ALA A 60 11.76 9.88 11.22
N GLY A 61 11.06 10.86 10.63
CA GLY A 61 9.61 10.87 10.53
C GLY A 61 9.13 9.90 9.45
N LEU A 62 8.95 8.63 9.80
CA LEU A 62 8.48 7.60 8.85
C LEU A 62 7.08 7.89 8.31
N THR A 63 6.21 8.50 9.12
CA THR A 63 4.88 8.94 8.71
C THR A 63 4.95 10.01 7.62
N GLN A 64 5.86 10.98 7.78
CA GLN A 64 6.12 12.02 6.78
C GLN A 64 6.65 11.41 5.49
N LEU A 65 7.60 10.47 5.57
CA LEU A 65 8.13 9.77 4.41
C LEU A 65 7.05 9.01 3.64
N THR A 66 6.18 8.26 4.34
CA THR A 66 5.07 7.53 3.70
C THR A 66 4.11 8.49 2.99
N ARG A 67 3.79 9.64 3.59
CA ARG A 67 2.96 10.68 2.94
C ARG A 67 3.60 11.23 1.68
N GLU A 68 4.87 11.60 1.75
CA GLU A 68 5.58 12.12 0.59
C GLU A 68 5.64 11.10 -0.55
N LEU A 69 5.89 9.82 -0.24
CA LEU A 69 5.88 8.75 -1.23
C LEU A 69 4.48 8.56 -1.82
N ARG A 70 3.42 8.58 -1.00
CA ARG A 70 2.03 8.56 -1.47
C ARG A 70 1.73 9.73 -2.40
N HIS A 71 2.11 10.96 -2.03
CA HIS A 71 1.90 12.14 -2.86
C HIS A 71 2.64 12.02 -4.19
N ARG A 72 3.90 11.59 -4.18
CA ARG A 72 4.66 11.32 -5.40
C ARG A 72 3.99 10.27 -6.29
N THR A 73 3.40 9.22 -5.71
CA THR A 73 2.65 8.24 -6.51
C THR A 73 1.37 8.82 -7.11
N CYS A 74 0.64 9.66 -6.38
CA CYS A 74 -0.57 10.32 -6.87
C CYS A 74 -0.27 11.34 -7.98
N ILE A 75 0.77 12.16 -7.80
CA ILE A 75 1.25 13.13 -8.79
C ILE A 75 1.63 12.43 -10.08
N ARG A 76 2.44 11.36 -10.00
CA ARG A 76 2.83 10.59 -11.18
C ARG A 76 1.62 9.95 -11.87
N TYR A 77 0.67 9.42 -11.11
CA TYR A 77 -0.55 8.84 -11.68
C TYR A 77 -1.36 9.87 -12.48
N ALA A 78 -1.49 11.11 -11.98
CA ALA A 78 -2.15 12.20 -12.71
C ALA A 78 -1.48 12.47 -14.07
N GLY A 79 -0.14 12.55 -14.07
CA GLY A 79 0.64 12.77 -15.28
C GLY A 79 0.56 11.64 -16.29
N GLU A 80 0.54 10.38 -15.83
CA GLU A 80 0.40 9.19 -16.70
C GLU A 80 -0.99 9.07 -17.34
N VAL A 81 -2.05 9.58 -16.69
CA VAL A 81 -3.43 9.48 -17.19
C VAL A 81 -3.79 10.62 -18.13
N PHE A 82 -3.34 11.84 -17.85
CA PHE A 82 -3.72 13.03 -18.61
C PHE A 82 -2.52 13.72 -19.26
N ASN A 83 -1.78 14.55 -18.52
CA ASN A 83 -0.67 15.34 -19.04
C ASN A 83 0.21 15.95 -17.91
N THR A 84 1.30 16.59 -18.29
CA THR A 84 2.21 17.29 -17.36
C THR A 84 1.52 18.43 -16.60
N ALA A 85 0.57 19.13 -17.21
CA ALA A 85 -0.18 20.20 -16.54
C ALA A 85 -1.03 19.68 -15.37
N THR A 86 -1.74 18.55 -15.54
CA THR A 86 -2.49 17.90 -14.45
C THR A 86 -1.58 17.38 -13.34
N GLN A 87 -0.37 16.92 -13.69
CA GLN A 87 0.65 16.57 -12.71
C GLN A 87 1.03 17.78 -11.86
N ALA A 88 1.24 18.95 -12.46
CA ALA A 88 1.54 20.19 -11.75
C ALA A 88 0.36 20.66 -10.87
N ILE A 89 -0.87 20.56 -11.36
CA ILE A 89 -2.08 20.91 -10.60
C ILE A 89 -2.21 20.03 -9.35
N VAL A 90 -2.13 18.70 -9.50
CA VAL A 90 -2.22 17.77 -8.37
C VAL A 90 -1.04 17.96 -7.41
N ALA A 91 0.16 18.26 -7.91
CA ALA A 91 1.31 18.58 -7.07
C ALA A 91 1.07 19.85 -6.23
N ALA A 92 0.49 20.90 -6.80
CA ALA A 92 0.13 22.12 -6.08
C ALA A 92 -0.93 21.85 -5.01
N MET A 93 -1.98 21.09 -5.33
CA MET A 93 -3.03 20.71 -4.36
C MET A 93 -2.47 19.92 -3.17
N LEU A 94 -1.58 18.95 -3.43
CA LEU A 94 -0.96 18.13 -2.38
C LEU A 94 0.12 18.89 -1.58
N ALA A 95 0.80 19.86 -2.20
CA ALA A 95 1.72 20.74 -1.49
C ALA A 95 0.96 21.66 -0.53
N HIS A 96 -0.22 22.15 -0.93
CA HIS A 96 -1.10 22.93 -0.08
C HIS A 96 -1.69 22.10 1.09
N SER A 97 -2.00 20.81 0.86
CA SER A 97 -2.51 19.95 1.92
C SER A 97 -1.43 19.53 2.91
N SER A 98 -0.19 19.30 2.47
CA SER A 98 0.92 18.76 3.29
C SER A 98 1.04 19.29 4.74
N PRO A 99 0.95 20.61 5.02
CA PRO A 99 1.04 21.14 6.39
C PRO A 99 -0.16 20.80 7.28
N HIS A 100 -1.30 20.50 6.67
CA HIS A 100 -2.57 20.24 7.36
C HIS A 100 -2.79 18.74 7.61
N GLU A 101 -2.08 17.88 6.89
CA GLU A 101 -2.20 16.42 7.03
C GLU A 101 -1.47 15.93 8.29
N ARG A 102 -2.18 15.23 9.16
CA ARG A 102 -1.68 14.66 10.43
C ARG A 102 -1.62 13.15 10.44
N ASP A 103 -2.40 12.47 9.60
CA ASP A 103 -2.44 11.00 9.51
C ASP A 103 -1.77 10.45 8.25
N ALA A 104 -1.22 9.25 8.31
CA ALA A 104 -0.58 8.63 7.14
C ALA A 104 -1.60 8.27 6.03
N ASN A 105 -2.86 7.98 6.42
CA ASN A 105 -3.89 7.40 5.56
C ASN A 105 -5.09 8.33 5.35
N GLU A 106 -4.85 9.64 5.27
CA GLU A 106 -5.91 10.60 4.93
C GLU A 106 -6.47 10.32 3.53
N ALA A 107 -7.79 10.25 3.43
CA ALA A 107 -8.45 9.84 2.19
C ALA A 107 -8.48 10.95 1.13
N THR A 108 -8.53 12.20 1.57
CA THR A 108 -8.77 13.39 0.73
C THR A 108 -7.88 14.54 1.16
N SER A 109 -7.40 15.32 0.20
CA SER A 109 -6.62 16.54 0.46
C SER A 109 -7.51 17.67 0.97
N VAL A 110 -6.89 18.68 1.57
CA VAL A 110 -7.56 19.97 1.85
C VAL A 110 -8.09 20.55 0.53
N PRO A 111 -9.35 21.03 0.50
CA PRO A 111 -9.91 21.63 -0.70
C PRO A 111 -9.20 22.93 -1.03
N MET A 112 -8.89 23.14 -2.30
CA MET A 112 -8.25 24.34 -2.83
C MET A 112 -9.11 24.94 -3.94
N THR A 113 -9.21 26.26 -4.01
CA THR A 113 -9.99 26.95 -5.04
C THR A 113 -9.25 26.96 -6.37
N ALA A 114 -9.97 27.01 -7.50
CA ALA A 114 -9.34 27.11 -8.81
C ALA A 114 -8.51 28.40 -8.97
N ARG A 115 -8.91 29.48 -8.30
CA ARG A 115 -8.21 30.75 -8.32
C ARG A 115 -6.89 30.71 -7.54
N GLU A 116 -6.89 30.10 -6.35
CA GLU A 116 -5.65 29.85 -5.60
C GLU A 116 -4.71 28.94 -6.39
N LEU A 117 -5.23 27.95 -7.12
CA LEU A 117 -4.42 27.07 -7.97
C LEU A 117 -3.73 27.81 -9.12
N LEU A 118 -4.43 28.77 -9.74
CA LEU A 118 -3.85 29.59 -10.80
C LEU A 118 -2.74 30.51 -10.27
N ALA A 119 -2.82 30.94 -9.01
CA ALA A 119 -1.80 31.79 -8.39
C ALA A 119 -0.47 31.06 -8.16
N VAL A 120 -0.44 29.71 -8.22
CA VAL A 120 0.78 28.92 -8.04
C VAL A 120 1.66 29.00 -9.32
N PRO A 121 2.93 29.46 -9.23
CA PRO A 121 3.78 29.67 -10.39
C PRO A 121 4.04 28.41 -11.23
N THR A 122 4.11 27.24 -10.60
CA THR A 122 4.34 25.96 -11.30
C THR A 122 3.16 25.56 -12.17
N VAL A 123 1.95 25.91 -11.75
CA VAL A 123 0.71 25.64 -12.49
C VAL A 123 0.54 26.65 -13.62
N ASP A 124 0.82 27.93 -13.36
CA ASP A 124 0.71 28.99 -14.36
C ASP A 124 1.66 28.82 -15.56
N ALA A 125 2.83 28.20 -15.34
CA ALA A 125 3.82 27.91 -16.37
C ALA A 125 3.40 26.77 -17.32
N GLU A 126 2.71 25.74 -16.81
CA GLU A 126 2.34 24.54 -17.57
C GLU A 126 1.00 24.69 -18.30
N ILE A 127 0.17 25.67 -17.93
CA ILE A 127 -1.14 25.87 -18.53
C ILE A 127 -1.05 26.72 -19.81
N PRO A 128 -1.64 26.27 -20.93
CA PRO A 128 -1.64 27.03 -22.17
C PRO A 128 -2.39 28.37 -22.03
N ALA A 129 -1.79 29.44 -22.57
CA ALA A 129 -2.30 30.81 -22.40
C ALA A 129 -3.57 31.14 -23.20
N LYS A 130 -3.87 30.40 -24.28
CA LYS A 130 -5.02 30.65 -25.16
C LYS A 130 -6.12 29.59 -24.93
N PRO A 131 -7.42 29.94 -24.92
CA PRO A 131 -8.02 31.29 -25.04
C PRO A 131 -7.93 32.11 -23.75
N ASP A 132 -8.02 31.47 -22.58
CA ASP A 132 -7.83 32.05 -21.25
C ASP A 132 -7.32 30.94 -20.30
N LYS A 133 -6.29 31.25 -19.51
CA LYS A 133 -5.64 30.27 -18.61
C LYS A 133 -6.61 29.75 -17.55
N PHE A 134 -7.43 30.63 -16.98
CA PHE A 134 -8.39 30.24 -15.94
C PHE A 134 -9.44 29.29 -16.51
N THR A 135 -10.00 29.62 -17.67
CA THR A 135 -10.92 28.74 -18.39
C THR A 135 -10.30 27.37 -18.71
N MET A 136 -9.03 27.32 -19.10
CA MET A 136 -8.32 26.06 -19.37
C MET A 136 -8.08 25.24 -18.09
N LEU A 137 -7.72 25.88 -16.97
CA LEU A 137 -7.57 25.23 -15.68
C LEU A 137 -8.88 24.55 -15.25
N VAL A 138 -9.99 25.26 -15.33
CA VAL A 138 -11.32 24.73 -14.98
C VAL A 138 -11.69 23.53 -15.88
N LYS A 139 -11.35 23.57 -17.16
CA LYS A 139 -11.53 22.41 -18.07
C LYS A 139 -10.72 21.20 -17.63
N TYR A 140 -9.44 21.37 -17.25
CA TYR A 140 -8.62 20.27 -16.73
C TYR A 140 -9.19 19.71 -15.42
N LEU A 141 -9.61 20.57 -14.49
CA LEU A 141 -10.22 20.16 -13.23
C LEU A 141 -11.53 19.39 -13.47
N THR A 142 -12.37 19.87 -14.38
CA THR A 142 -13.62 19.19 -14.77
C THR A 142 -13.35 17.82 -15.40
N ALA A 143 -12.35 17.73 -16.28
CA ALA A 143 -11.94 16.46 -16.89
C ALA A 143 -11.41 15.46 -15.85
N MET A 144 -10.61 15.92 -14.87
CA MET A 144 -10.15 15.10 -13.76
C MET A 144 -11.29 14.63 -12.85
N CYS A 145 -12.33 15.46 -12.66
CA CYS A 145 -13.51 15.07 -11.89
C CYS A 145 -14.38 14.01 -12.60
N GLN A 146 -14.44 14.05 -13.93
CA GLN A 146 -15.26 13.13 -14.73
C GLN A 146 -14.60 11.76 -14.95
N HIS A 147 -13.31 11.63 -14.66
CA HIS A 147 -12.57 10.40 -14.95
C HIS A 147 -12.93 9.27 -13.99
N ALA A 148 -12.94 8.03 -14.51
CA ALA A 148 -13.39 6.83 -13.80
C ALA A 148 -12.59 6.49 -12.53
N SER A 149 -11.38 7.05 -12.36
CA SER A 149 -10.60 6.90 -11.14
C SER A 149 -11.11 7.71 -9.96
N GLY A 150 -11.99 8.71 -10.18
CA GLY A 150 -12.49 9.60 -9.15
C GLY A 150 -11.35 10.28 -8.38
N MET A 151 -10.33 10.76 -9.10
CA MET A 151 -9.09 11.25 -8.50
C MET A 151 -9.20 12.66 -7.92
N VAL A 152 -10.07 13.50 -8.48
CA VAL A 152 -10.37 14.85 -7.98
C VAL A 152 -11.88 14.92 -7.84
N THR A 153 -12.35 15.55 -6.77
CA THR A 153 -13.77 15.85 -6.61
C THR A 153 -13.97 17.32 -6.38
N GLN A 154 -15.05 17.84 -6.95
CA GLN A 154 -15.53 19.17 -6.62
C GLN A 154 -16.21 19.12 -5.25
N THR A 155 -15.65 19.83 -4.28
CA THR A 155 -16.16 19.91 -2.91
C THR A 155 -17.19 21.04 -2.79
N ALA A 156 -16.97 22.14 -3.51
CA ALA A 156 -17.91 23.26 -3.59
C ALA A 156 -18.08 23.72 -5.05
N PRO A 157 -19.33 24.04 -5.48
CA PRO A 157 -19.59 24.59 -6.81
C PRO A 157 -19.00 26.00 -6.95
N ASP A 158 -18.93 26.50 -8.18
CA ASP A 158 -18.44 27.85 -8.46
C ASP A 158 -19.34 28.90 -7.78
N THR A 159 -18.75 29.69 -6.88
CA THR A 159 -19.42 30.81 -6.22
C THR A 159 -18.91 32.12 -6.80
N PHE A 160 -19.85 32.96 -7.23
CA PHE A 160 -19.52 34.32 -7.67
C PHE A 160 -19.14 35.19 -6.47
N ASN A 161 -17.89 35.64 -6.40
CA ASN A 161 -17.46 36.55 -5.35
C ASN A 161 -17.86 37.98 -5.72
N LYS A 162 -18.88 38.51 -5.03
CA LYS A 162 -19.43 39.85 -5.26
C LYS A 162 -18.42 40.97 -4.97
N ALA A 163 -17.47 40.74 -4.06
CA ALA A 163 -16.44 41.72 -3.70
C ALA A 163 -15.39 41.89 -4.82
N GLU A 164 -14.96 40.79 -5.43
CA GLU A 164 -13.92 40.79 -6.47
C GLU A 164 -14.48 40.76 -7.91
N ARG A 165 -15.81 40.77 -8.08
CA ARG A 165 -16.51 40.64 -9.37
C ARG A 165 -15.97 39.49 -10.23
N THR A 166 -15.56 38.42 -9.60
CA THR A 166 -14.91 37.29 -10.27
C THR A 166 -15.40 35.97 -9.69
N ASN A 167 -15.29 34.93 -10.51
CA ASN A 167 -15.63 33.58 -10.13
C ASN A 167 -14.44 32.95 -9.42
N ASP A 168 -14.73 32.17 -8.37
CA ASP A 168 -13.73 31.39 -7.66
C ASP A 168 -13.36 30.10 -8.43
N GLY A 169 -14.23 29.68 -9.35
CA GLY A 169 -14.06 28.51 -10.20
C GLY A 169 -14.33 27.19 -9.49
N GLY A 170 -14.82 27.25 -8.24
CA GLY A 170 -15.14 26.10 -7.39
C GLY A 170 -13.94 25.58 -6.60
N SER A 171 -14.23 24.81 -5.55
CA SER A 171 -13.20 24.20 -4.70
C SER A 171 -13.05 22.72 -5.00
N TYR A 172 -11.81 22.26 -5.13
CA TYR A 172 -11.47 20.90 -5.54
C TYR A 172 -10.58 20.22 -4.50
N SER A 173 -10.78 18.93 -4.29
CA SER A 173 -9.95 18.10 -3.41
C SER A 173 -9.48 16.83 -4.13
N VAL A 174 -8.23 16.44 -3.89
CA VAL A 174 -7.65 15.21 -4.43
C VAL A 174 -8.08 14.04 -3.56
N HIS A 175 -8.56 12.96 -4.17
CA HIS A 175 -8.98 11.73 -3.51
C HIS A 175 -7.85 10.69 -3.57
N MET A 176 -6.88 10.81 -2.66
CA MET A 176 -5.71 9.92 -2.60
C MET A 176 -6.13 8.45 -2.47
N ARG A 177 -7.15 8.14 -1.65
CA ARG A 177 -7.64 6.77 -1.47
C ARG A 177 -8.17 6.15 -2.76
N ASN A 178 -8.84 6.93 -3.61
CA ASN A 178 -9.36 6.44 -4.88
C ASN A 178 -8.24 6.19 -5.90
N ILE A 179 -7.24 7.08 -5.91
CA ILE A 179 -6.03 6.91 -6.74
C ILE A 179 -5.30 5.63 -6.33
N VAL A 180 -5.06 5.43 -5.03
CA VAL A 180 -4.39 4.24 -4.50
C VAL A 180 -5.16 2.97 -4.87
N LYS A 181 -6.49 2.93 -4.66
CA LYS A 181 -7.32 1.78 -5.07
C LYS A 181 -7.24 1.51 -6.58
N THR A 182 -7.22 2.56 -7.39
CA THR A 182 -7.10 2.42 -8.85
C THR A 182 -5.72 1.86 -9.23
N LEU A 183 -4.66 2.32 -8.57
CA LEU A 183 -3.30 1.79 -8.74
C LEU A 183 -3.22 0.32 -8.32
N GLN A 184 -3.77 -0.05 -7.16
CA GLN A 184 -3.83 -1.44 -6.69
C GLN A 184 -4.54 -2.34 -7.71
N ARG A 185 -5.69 -1.92 -8.23
CA ARG A 185 -6.42 -2.65 -9.29
C ARG A 185 -5.60 -2.80 -10.56
N LYS A 186 -4.93 -1.74 -11.02
CA LYS A 186 -4.01 -1.81 -12.17
C LYS A 186 -2.87 -2.79 -11.92
N SER A 187 -2.25 -2.76 -10.74
CA SER A 187 -1.17 -3.68 -10.36
C SER A 187 -1.62 -5.14 -10.32
N ILE A 188 -2.82 -5.42 -9.77
CA ILE A 188 -3.43 -6.75 -9.78
C ILE A 188 -3.65 -7.23 -11.22
N HIS A 189 -4.22 -6.37 -12.06
CA HIS A 189 -4.46 -6.71 -13.47
C HIS A 189 -3.14 -7.00 -14.21
N SER A 190 -2.10 -6.18 -14.02
CA SER A 190 -0.76 -6.43 -14.58
C SER A 190 -0.17 -7.75 -14.10
N PHE A 191 -0.29 -8.07 -12.81
CA PHE A 191 0.16 -9.35 -12.26
C PHE A 191 -0.55 -10.55 -12.92
N VAL A 192 -1.88 -10.47 -13.08
CA VAL A 192 -2.66 -11.54 -13.75
C VAL A 192 -2.27 -11.64 -15.22
N HIS A 193 -2.06 -10.51 -15.89
CA HIS A 193 -1.65 -10.45 -17.28
C HIS A 193 -0.28 -11.12 -17.51
N GLU A 194 0.72 -10.81 -16.68
CA GLU A 194 2.06 -11.39 -16.78
C GLU A 194 2.07 -12.89 -16.48
N LYS A 195 1.27 -13.34 -15.51
CA LYS A 195 1.30 -14.74 -15.06
C LYS A 195 0.40 -15.68 -15.86
N TYR A 196 -0.81 -15.26 -16.22
CA TYR A 196 -1.83 -16.11 -16.85
C TYR A 196 -2.20 -15.65 -18.27
N GLY A 197 -1.60 -14.56 -18.75
CA GLY A 197 -1.82 -14.00 -20.08
C GLY A 197 -3.03 -13.07 -20.17
N ALA A 198 -3.15 -12.43 -21.33
CA ALA A 198 -4.15 -11.39 -21.61
C ALA A 198 -5.61 -11.87 -21.49
N ALA A 199 -5.90 -13.11 -21.89
CA ALA A 199 -7.25 -13.68 -21.80
C ALA A 199 -7.74 -13.80 -20.34
N SER A 200 -6.86 -14.23 -19.44
CA SER A 200 -7.17 -14.35 -18.01
C SER A 200 -7.32 -12.98 -17.35
N ALA A 201 -6.51 -12.00 -17.74
CA ALA A 201 -6.65 -10.62 -17.28
C ALA A 201 -7.98 -9.99 -17.70
N ARG A 202 -8.46 -10.30 -18.92
CA ARG A 202 -9.79 -9.90 -19.38
C ARG A 202 -10.91 -10.47 -18.51
N LEU A 203 -10.83 -11.76 -18.16
CA LEU A 203 -11.80 -12.39 -17.25
C LEU A 203 -11.84 -11.68 -15.89
N VAL A 204 -10.68 -11.39 -15.30
CA VAL A 204 -10.58 -10.67 -14.02
C VAL A 204 -11.20 -9.28 -14.11
N ARG A 205 -10.97 -8.55 -15.21
CA ARG A 205 -11.60 -7.24 -15.44
C ARG A 205 -13.13 -7.34 -15.46
N VAL A 206 -13.68 -8.27 -16.22
CA VAL A 206 -15.14 -8.47 -16.31
C VAL A 206 -15.74 -8.82 -14.94
N ILE A 207 -15.09 -9.70 -14.17
CA ILE A 207 -15.55 -10.04 -12.81
C ILE A 207 -15.50 -8.82 -11.89
N THR A 208 -14.46 -7.99 -12.00
CA THR A 208 -14.31 -6.77 -11.18
C THR A 208 -15.43 -5.76 -11.44
N ASP A 209 -15.84 -5.60 -12.71
CA ASP A 209 -16.87 -4.65 -13.11
C ASP A 209 -18.28 -5.11 -12.67
N GLN A 210 -18.57 -6.41 -12.75
CA GLN A 210 -19.90 -6.96 -12.45
C GLN A 210 -20.08 -7.48 -11.03
N ARG A 211 -18.99 -7.56 -10.24
CA ARG A 211 -18.89 -8.09 -8.87
C ARG A 211 -19.15 -9.59 -8.73
N GLN A 212 -20.22 -10.12 -9.35
CA GLN A 212 -20.57 -11.54 -9.33
C GLN A 212 -21.13 -11.97 -10.69
N VAL A 213 -20.56 -13.02 -11.28
CA VAL A 213 -20.91 -13.45 -12.65
C VAL A 213 -20.96 -14.96 -12.76
N GLU A 214 -21.98 -15.49 -13.44
CA GLU A 214 -22.06 -16.92 -13.78
C GLU A 214 -20.97 -17.30 -14.79
N GLN A 215 -20.43 -18.52 -14.69
CA GLN A 215 -19.40 -19.00 -15.62
C GLN A 215 -19.79 -18.88 -17.11
N LYS A 216 -21.05 -19.17 -17.47
CA LYS A 216 -21.51 -19.14 -18.87
C LYS A 216 -21.48 -17.71 -19.42
N THR A 217 -22.11 -16.77 -18.71
CA THR A 217 -22.16 -15.36 -19.09
C THR A 217 -20.77 -14.74 -19.10
N LEU A 218 -19.90 -15.15 -18.17
CA LEU A 218 -18.52 -14.68 -18.08
C LEU A 218 -17.71 -15.02 -19.34
N GLY A 219 -17.83 -16.25 -19.85
CA GLY A 219 -17.18 -16.66 -21.10
C GLY A 219 -17.69 -15.88 -22.31
N GLU A 220 -19.01 -15.65 -22.38
CA GLU A 220 -19.65 -14.87 -23.45
C GLU A 220 -19.14 -13.42 -23.45
N MET A 221 -19.08 -12.76 -22.29
CA MET A 221 -18.61 -11.37 -22.18
C MET A 221 -17.12 -11.20 -22.41
N ALA A 222 -16.32 -12.21 -22.04
CA ALA A 222 -14.89 -12.22 -22.32
C ALA A 222 -14.55 -12.62 -23.77
N LEU A 223 -15.55 -13.06 -24.55
CA LEU A 223 -15.39 -13.62 -25.90
C LEU A 223 -14.40 -14.80 -25.90
N LEU A 224 -14.55 -15.71 -24.94
CA LEU A 224 -13.72 -16.90 -24.78
C LEU A 224 -14.56 -18.18 -24.87
N PRO A 225 -14.04 -19.26 -25.48
CA PRO A 225 -14.71 -20.55 -25.47
C PRO A 225 -14.97 -21.04 -24.04
N ALA A 226 -16.09 -21.74 -23.83
CA ALA A 226 -16.48 -22.22 -22.49
C ALA A 226 -15.45 -23.17 -21.87
N ALA A 227 -14.79 -24.01 -22.68
CA ALA A 227 -13.74 -24.92 -22.23
C ALA A 227 -12.52 -24.15 -21.71
N GLU A 228 -12.03 -23.19 -22.49
CA GLU A 228 -10.87 -22.37 -22.13
C GLU A 228 -11.15 -21.49 -20.90
N THR A 229 -12.35 -20.88 -20.85
CA THR A 229 -12.80 -20.07 -19.73
C THR A 229 -12.78 -20.89 -18.43
N ARG A 230 -13.28 -22.14 -18.48
CA ARG A 230 -13.28 -23.05 -17.34
C ARG A 230 -11.87 -23.29 -16.81
N THR A 231 -10.94 -23.70 -17.68
CA THR A 231 -9.57 -24.02 -17.29
C THR A 231 -8.90 -22.80 -16.63
N ARG A 232 -8.98 -21.63 -17.28
CA ARG A 232 -8.38 -20.38 -16.75
C ARG A 232 -8.96 -19.95 -15.41
N LEU A 233 -10.27 -20.08 -15.21
CA LEU A 233 -10.91 -19.74 -13.92
C LEU A 233 -10.44 -20.67 -12.80
N PHE A 234 -10.35 -21.98 -13.06
CA PHE A 234 -9.86 -22.92 -12.07
C PHE A 234 -8.37 -22.76 -11.75
N ASP A 235 -7.55 -22.37 -12.74
CA ASP A 235 -6.14 -22.04 -12.50
C ASP A 235 -6.01 -20.83 -11.55
N MET A 236 -6.78 -19.76 -11.78
CA MET A 236 -6.79 -18.59 -10.91
C MET A 236 -7.43 -18.87 -9.54
N TYR A 237 -8.42 -19.77 -9.48
CA TYR A 237 -9.06 -20.23 -8.25
C TYR A 237 -8.08 -21.02 -7.36
N ARG A 238 -7.28 -21.91 -7.96
CA ARG A 238 -6.25 -22.69 -7.27
C ARG A 238 -5.25 -21.79 -6.55
N ASP A 239 -4.91 -20.66 -7.18
CA ASP A 239 -4.02 -19.65 -6.61
C ASP A 239 -4.73 -18.63 -5.70
N LYS A 240 -6.01 -18.89 -5.37
CA LYS A 240 -6.85 -18.12 -4.45
C LYS A 240 -7.04 -16.66 -4.87
N LEU A 241 -7.03 -16.40 -6.19
CA LEU A 241 -7.29 -15.06 -6.74
C LEU A 241 -8.79 -14.80 -6.91
N LEU A 242 -9.55 -15.88 -7.15
CA LEU A 242 -11.00 -15.84 -7.36
C LEU A 242 -11.70 -16.61 -6.25
N ASN A 243 -12.96 -16.24 -6.00
CA ASN A 243 -13.89 -16.98 -5.16
C ASN A 243 -14.96 -17.62 -6.03
N LEU A 244 -15.27 -18.89 -5.74
CA LEU A 244 -16.37 -19.62 -6.33
C LEU A 244 -17.51 -19.68 -5.31
N GLN A 245 -18.68 -19.16 -5.68
CA GLN A 245 -19.89 -19.23 -4.88
C GLN A 245 -20.90 -20.14 -5.56
N GLU A 246 -21.37 -21.12 -4.81
CA GLU A 246 -22.44 -22.03 -5.23
C GLU A 246 -23.78 -21.48 -4.74
N ILE A 247 -24.67 -21.18 -5.68
CA ILE A 247 -26.01 -20.67 -5.38
C ILE A 247 -27.01 -21.77 -5.77
N PRO A 248 -27.49 -22.57 -4.81
CA PRO A 248 -28.43 -23.64 -5.09
C PRO A 248 -29.83 -23.06 -5.36
N LYS A 249 -30.50 -23.50 -6.43
CA LYS A 249 -31.92 -23.15 -6.68
C LYS A 249 -32.89 -24.00 -5.85
N ARG A 250 -32.43 -25.13 -5.31
CA ARG A 250 -33.20 -26.07 -4.48
C ARG A 250 -32.40 -26.43 -3.23
N ALA A 251 -33.08 -26.80 -2.15
CA ALA A 251 -32.44 -27.17 -0.88
C ALA A 251 -31.52 -28.39 -0.97
N ASP A 252 -31.64 -29.21 -2.01
CA ASP A 252 -30.88 -30.47 -2.17
C ASP A 252 -29.46 -30.27 -2.72
N TYR A 253 -29.03 -29.02 -2.99
CA TYR A 253 -27.70 -28.65 -3.53
C TYR A 253 -27.27 -29.43 -4.80
N ASN A 254 -28.23 -29.99 -5.53
CA ASN A 254 -27.95 -30.76 -6.74
C ASN A 254 -27.19 -29.89 -7.77
N PRO A 255 -26.00 -30.32 -8.26
CA PRO A 255 -25.20 -29.57 -9.23
C PRO A 255 -25.96 -29.13 -10.49
N GLN A 256 -26.97 -29.90 -10.94
CA GLN A 256 -27.81 -29.52 -12.08
C GLN A 256 -28.66 -28.27 -11.84
N PHE A 257 -29.00 -27.99 -10.58
CA PHE A 257 -29.81 -26.85 -10.16
C PHE A 257 -29.00 -25.83 -9.33
N THR A 258 -27.67 -25.93 -9.33
CA THR A 258 -26.76 -25.02 -8.63
C THR A 258 -26.07 -24.12 -9.64
N LEU A 259 -26.12 -22.80 -9.40
CA LEU A 259 -25.38 -21.82 -10.19
C LEU A 259 -24.00 -21.60 -9.60
N TYR A 260 -23.00 -21.56 -10.47
CA TYR A 260 -21.61 -21.32 -10.09
C TYR A 260 -21.22 -19.90 -10.48
N CYS A 261 -21.16 -19.03 -9.46
CA CYS A 261 -20.84 -17.62 -9.61
C CYS A 261 -19.40 -17.34 -9.19
N TRP A 262 -18.69 -16.58 -10.02
CA TRP A 262 -17.33 -16.14 -9.75
C TRP A 262 -17.34 -14.71 -9.22
N SER A 263 -16.53 -14.47 -8.20
CA SER A 263 -16.37 -13.14 -7.60
C SER A 263 -14.92 -12.91 -7.17
N ILE A 264 -14.56 -11.63 -7.04
CA ILE A 264 -13.27 -11.20 -6.49
C ILE A 264 -13.54 -10.46 -5.20
N ASP A 265 -12.86 -10.88 -4.13
CA ASP A 265 -12.81 -10.13 -2.89
C ASP A 265 -11.50 -9.33 -2.86
N ASP A 266 -11.60 -8.03 -3.13
CA ASP A 266 -10.48 -7.09 -3.16
C ASP A 266 -9.64 -7.14 -1.87
N ASN A 267 -10.27 -7.30 -0.70
CA ASN A 267 -9.56 -7.30 0.59
C ASN A 267 -8.77 -8.59 0.79
N ARG A 268 -9.41 -9.74 0.52
CA ARG A 268 -8.76 -11.05 0.62
C ARG A 268 -7.62 -11.18 -0.38
N LEU A 269 -7.84 -10.70 -1.60
CA LEU A 269 -6.83 -10.69 -2.65
C LEU A 269 -5.63 -9.82 -2.27
N THR A 270 -5.89 -8.61 -1.78
CA THR A 270 -4.83 -7.68 -1.32
C THR A 270 -4.00 -8.30 -0.20
N ARG A 271 -4.65 -8.85 0.83
CA ARG A 271 -3.97 -9.54 1.92
C ARG A 271 -3.10 -10.70 1.42
N ARG A 272 -3.62 -11.48 0.47
CA ARG A 272 -2.86 -12.60 -0.11
C ARG A 272 -1.65 -12.15 -0.93
N LEU A 273 -1.78 -11.06 -1.67
CA LEU A 273 -0.67 -10.47 -2.43
C LEU A 273 0.39 -9.89 -1.50
N VAL A 274 -0.02 -9.26 -0.40
CA VAL A 274 0.88 -8.77 0.65
C VAL A 274 1.67 -9.94 1.26
N GLU A 275 1.00 -11.00 1.70
CA GLU A 275 1.65 -12.22 2.23
C GLU A 275 2.67 -12.80 1.24
N ARG A 276 2.27 -12.96 -0.04
CA ARG A 276 3.16 -13.50 -1.08
C ARG A 276 4.36 -12.59 -1.34
N THR A 277 4.16 -11.28 -1.31
CA THR A 277 5.22 -10.28 -1.49
C THR A 277 6.20 -10.32 -0.33
N GLN A 278 5.70 -10.40 0.91
CA GLN A 278 6.50 -10.53 2.12
C GLN A 278 7.32 -11.84 2.13
N GLU A 279 6.71 -12.98 1.79
CA GLU A 279 7.41 -14.25 1.65
C GLU A 279 8.55 -14.16 0.61
N SER A 280 8.28 -13.51 -0.52
CA SER A 280 9.26 -13.33 -1.60
C SER A 280 10.40 -12.40 -1.17
N LEU A 281 10.10 -11.32 -0.44
CA LEU A 281 11.08 -10.42 0.15
C LEU A 281 12.00 -11.14 1.14
N VAL A 282 11.45 -11.98 2.01
CA VAL A 282 12.25 -12.78 2.95
C VAL A 282 13.18 -13.72 2.19
N LYS A 283 12.68 -14.46 1.19
CA LYS A 283 13.49 -15.36 0.36
C LYS A 283 14.63 -14.63 -0.35
N LEU A 284 14.36 -13.46 -0.94
CA LEU A 284 15.38 -12.63 -1.61
C LEU A 284 16.42 -12.10 -0.63
N ARG A 285 16.01 -11.60 0.54
CA ARG A 285 16.93 -11.11 1.58
C ARG A 285 17.80 -12.25 2.14
N THR A 286 17.23 -13.42 2.38
CA THR A 286 17.98 -14.62 2.79
C THR A 286 18.99 -15.02 1.72
N ARG A 287 18.59 -15.02 0.44
CA ARG A 287 19.50 -15.33 -0.66
C ARG A 287 20.65 -14.32 -0.76
N ARG A 288 20.34 -13.02 -0.67
CA ARG A 288 21.34 -11.94 -0.68
C ARG A 288 22.34 -12.10 0.46
N LYS A 289 21.86 -12.43 1.67
CA LYS A 289 22.72 -12.67 2.83
C LYS A 289 23.65 -13.86 2.60
N LEU A 290 23.12 -14.99 2.12
CA LEU A 290 23.92 -16.19 1.82
C LEU A 290 25.01 -15.91 0.78
N GLU A 291 24.69 -15.16 -0.27
CA GLU A 291 25.63 -14.85 -1.35
C GLU A 291 26.73 -13.87 -0.91
N ALA A 292 26.41 -12.93 -0.02
CA ALA A 292 27.39 -12.06 0.62
C ALA A 292 28.28 -12.84 1.60
N GLU A 293 27.73 -13.81 2.33
CA GLU A 293 28.49 -14.65 3.26
C GLU A 293 29.42 -15.63 2.54
N SER A 294 28.97 -16.24 1.43
CA SER A 294 29.81 -17.17 0.65
C SER A 294 31.00 -16.51 -0.03
N HIS A 295 30.89 -15.21 -0.33
CA HIS A 295 31.96 -14.42 -0.97
C HIS A 295 32.55 -13.36 -0.03
N LYS A 296 32.40 -13.52 1.28
CA LYS A 296 32.85 -12.53 2.27
C LYS A 296 34.32 -12.18 2.11
N ASP A 297 35.19 -13.17 1.92
CA ASP A 297 36.63 -12.94 1.79
C ASP A 297 36.98 -12.17 0.52
N LEU A 298 36.30 -12.47 -0.59
CA LEU A 298 36.45 -11.77 -1.87
C LEU A 298 35.97 -10.31 -1.76
N ILE A 299 34.84 -10.09 -1.07
CA ILE A 299 34.29 -8.75 -0.83
C ILE A 299 35.20 -7.95 0.10
N THR A 300 35.75 -8.57 1.16
CA THR A 300 36.61 -7.87 2.13
C THR A 300 37.95 -7.46 1.51
N ARG A 301 38.42 -8.22 0.51
CA ARG A 301 39.65 -7.94 -0.23
C ARG A 301 39.42 -7.15 -1.52
N SER A 302 38.23 -6.57 -1.73
CA SER A 302 37.87 -5.88 -2.99
C SER A 302 38.92 -4.87 -3.46
N ASP A 303 39.49 -4.12 -2.50
CA ASP A 303 40.44 -3.03 -2.78
C ASP A 303 41.85 -3.55 -3.11
N GLN A 304 42.12 -4.82 -2.84
CA GLN A 304 43.42 -5.48 -3.01
C GLN A 304 43.42 -6.48 -4.17
N LEU A 305 42.32 -6.60 -4.92
CA LEU A 305 42.23 -7.54 -6.04
C LEU A 305 43.08 -7.06 -7.22
N VAL A 306 44.13 -7.82 -7.56
CA VAL A 306 45.00 -7.54 -8.70
C VAL A 306 44.71 -8.49 -9.86
N GLU A 307 44.48 -9.77 -9.57
CA GLU A 307 44.27 -10.83 -10.55
C GLU A 307 42.96 -10.64 -11.34
N GLN A 308 43.03 -10.78 -12.67
CA GLN A 308 41.89 -10.59 -13.57
C GLN A 308 40.73 -11.54 -13.26
N HIS A 309 41.03 -12.80 -12.96
CA HIS A 309 40.03 -13.80 -12.63
C HIS A 309 39.25 -13.50 -11.34
N ASP A 310 39.92 -12.96 -10.33
CA ASP A 310 39.28 -12.57 -9.07
C ASP A 310 38.45 -11.29 -9.23
N LYS A 311 38.89 -10.35 -10.09
CA LYS A 311 38.09 -9.19 -10.49
C LYS A 311 36.79 -9.61 -11.20
N GLU A 312 36.88 -10.49 -12.19
CA GLU A 312 35.67 -11.00 -12.88
C GLU A 312 34.72 -11.74 -11.94
N LYS A 313 35.26 -12.51 -10.98
CA LYS A 313 34.43 -13.16 -9.94
C LYS A 313 33.75 -12.13 -9.06
N PHE A 314 34.47 -11.09 -8.63
CA PHE A 314 33.92 -10.00 -7.84
C PHE A 314 32.81 -9.27 -8.59
N ASP A 315 33.02 -8.95 -9.87
CA ASP A 315 32.02 -8.28 -10.72
C ASP A 315 30.74 -9.12 -10.86
N ARG A 316 30.87 -10.44 -11.06
CA ARG A 316 29.72 -11.36 -11.10
C ARG A 316 28.92 -11.35 -9.80
N VAL A 317 29.60 -11.39 -8.65
CA VAL A 317 28.95 -11.34 -7.33
C VAL A 317 28.29 -9.99 -7.12
N SER A 318 28.98 -8.90 -7.45
CA SER A 318 28.45 -7.53 -7.36
C SER A 318 27.16 -7.37 -8.17
N TRP A 319 27.16 -7.79 -9.43
CA TRP A 319 25.96 -7.74 -10.28
C TRP A 319 24.81 -8.59 -9.77
N SER A 320 25.11 -9.75 -9.19
CA SER A 320 24.12 -10.63 -8.60
C SER A 320 23.47 -9.98 -7.37
N LEU A 321 24.27 -9.40 -6.46
CA LEU A 321 23.79 -8.67 -5.29
C LEU A 321 22.97 -7.44 -5.69
N ASP A 322 23.44 -6.66 -6.65
CA ASP A 322 22.74 -5.52 -7.22
C ASP A 322 21.38 -5.89 -7.80
N ARG A 323 21.30 -7.01 -8.52
CA ARG A 323 20.06 -7.53 -9.08
C ARG A 323 19.08 -7.93 -7.98
N LEU A 324 19.57 -8.55 -6.91
CA LEU A 324 18.74 -8.88 -5.73
C LEU A 324 18.25 -7.61 -5.04
N ASP A 325 19.10 -6.60 -4.87
CA ASP A 325 18.75 -5.32 -4.24
C ASP A 325 17.71 -4.54 -5.03
N ARG A 326 17.87 -4.45 -6.36
CA ARG A 326 16.85 -3.86 -7.25
C ARG A 326 15.52 -4.60 -7.15
N SER A 327 15.56 -5.93 -7.08
CA SER A 327 14.35 -6.76 -6.93
C SER A 327 13.67 -6.56 -5.58
N ILE A 328 14.44 -6.42 -4.50
CA ILE A 328 13.95 -6.11 -3.16
C ILE A 328 13.27 -4.74 -3.15
N LEU A 329 13.91 -3.71 -3.70
CA LEU A 329 13.33 -2.35 -3.78
C LEU A 329 12.05 -2.33 -4.62
N HIS A 330 11.99 -3.11 -5.70
CA HIS A 330 10.79 -3.23 -6.51
C HIS A 330 9.62 -3.84 -5.74
N LEU A 331 9.85 -4.95 -5.02
CA LEU A 331 8.82 -5.58 -4.20
C LEU A 331 8.42 -4.72 -2.99
N ASP A 332 9.36 -3.97 -2.41
CA ASP A 332 9.07 -3.04 -1.31
C ASP A 332 8.13 -1.92 -1.77
N ARG A 333 8.33 -1.39 -2.99
CA ARG A 333 7.41 -0.43 -3.60
C ARG A 333 6.01 -1.00 -3.78
N MET A 334 5.89 -2.27 -4.18
CA MET A 334 4.59 -2.93 -4.27
C MET A 334 3.95 -3.08 -2.89
N LEU A 335 4.73 -3.45 -1.87
CA LEU A 335 4.25 -3.58 -0.50
C LEU A 335 3.71 -2.25 0.04
N MET A 336 4.42 -1.13 -0.20
CA MET A 336 3.94 0.19 0.17
C MET A 336 2.57 0.51 -0.43
N LEU A 337 2.36 0.18 -1.70
CA LEU A 337 1.09 0.41 -2.38
C LEU A 337 -0.08 -0.40 -1.81
N PHE A 338 0.15 -1.65 -1.40
CA PHE A 338 -0.91 -2.55 -0.94
C PHE A 338 -1.21 -2.48 0.57
N ASP A 339 -0.24 -2.10 1.39
CA ASP A 339 -0.35 -2.13 2.86
C ASP A 339 -0.33 -0.74 3.51
N GLN A 340 0.49 0.18 2.98
CA GLN A 340 0.79 1.46 3.64
C GLN A 340 0.02 2.66 3.09
N PHE A 341 -0.54 2.57 1.88
CA PHE A 341 -1.21 3.68 1.19
C PHE A 341 -2.74 3.61 1.20
#